data_AF-A0A6N8GGW5-F1
#
_entry.id   AF-A0A6N8GGW5-F1
#
_cell.length_a   1.000
_cell.length_b   1.000
_cell.length_c   1.000
_cell.angle_alpha   90.00
_cell.angle_beta   90.00
_cell.angle_gamma   90.00
#
_symmetry.space_group_name_H-M   'P 1'
#
loop_
_entity.id
_entity.type
_entity.pdbx_description
1 polymer ?
#
loop_
_entity_poly.entity_id
_entity_poly.type
_entity_poly.pdbx_seq_one_letter_code
_entity_poly.pdbx_strand_id
1 'polypeptide(L)' 'MLGNLALVSVSTNSKFSNNLPPYKANKTEIVRQSTKLQIMADLVKSGTTWDRTATRQHDQAMVKLLREDLRKAGHDV' A
#
# COMPACT_ATOMS: atom_id res chain seq x y z
N MET A 1 -9.34 0.93 11.73
CA MET A 1 -10.34 1.04 10.65
C MET A 1 -9.62 0.92 9.32
N LEU A 2 -10.00 -0.07 8.50
CA LEU A 2 -9.39 -0.36 7.19
C LEU A 2 -9.64 0.72 6.11
N GLY A 3 -10.21 1.88 6.48
CA GLY A 3 -10.78 2.88 5.57
C GLY A 3 -9.79 3.49 4.57
N ASN A 4 -8.49 3.37 4.81
CA ASN A 4 -7.44 3.90 3.93
C ASN A 4 -6.62 2.79 3.25
N LEU A 5 -7.06 1.54 3.26
CA LEU A 5 -6.29 0.44 2.67
C LEU A 5 -6.18 0.54 1.13
N ALA A 6 -7.08 1.29 0.49
CA ALA A 6 -7.06 1.55 -0.95
C ALA A 6 -7.68 2.93 -1.27
N LEU A 7 -7.52 3.40 -2.51
CA LEU A 7 -8.10 4.67 -2.96
C LEU A 7 -9.65 4.58 -2.97
N VAL A 8 -10.32 5.64 -2.51
CA VAL A 8 -11.77 5.66 -2.26
C VAL A 8 -12.62 5.79 -3.54
N SER A 9 -12.08 6.35 -4.64
CA SER A 9 -12.81 6.47 -5.90
C SER A 9 -12.37 5.45 -6.96
N VAL A 10 -13.36 4.84 -7.63
CA VAL A 10 -13.17 3.80 -8.66
C VAL A 10 -12.29 4.28 -9.82
N SER A 11 -12.47 5.52 -10.25
CA SER A 11 -11.70 6.14 -11.33
C SER A 11 -10.23 6.35 -10.97
N THR A 12 -9.95 6.73 -9.72
CA THR A 12 -8.57 6.90 -9.23
C THR A 12 -7.91 5.54 -9.02
N ASN A 13 -8.65 4.53 -8.53
CA ASN A 13 -8.12 3.18 -8.36
C ASN A 13 -7.74 2.55 -9.73
N SER A 14 -8.54 2.77 -10.78
CA SER A 14 -8.28 2.28 -12.15
C SER A 14 -7.13 3.00 -12.85
N LYS A 15 -7.10 4.35 -12.85
CA LYS A 15 -5.97 5.11 -13.45
C LYS A 15 -4.66 4.85 -12.71
N PHE A 16 -4.72 4.60 -11.41
CA PHE A 16 -3.54 4.28 -10.63
C PHE A 16 -3.12 2.82 -10.83
N SER A 17 -4.02 1.83 -10.92
CA SER A 17 -3.65 0.41 -11.06
C SER A 17 -2.64 0.15 -12.18
N ASN A 18 -2.76 0.88 -13.30
CA ASN A 18 -1.94 0.69 -14.51
C ASN A 18 -0.52 1.27 -14.42
N ASN A 19 -0.21 2.10 -13.43
CA ASN A 19 1.14 2.66 -13.28
C ASN A 19 2.06 1.73 -12.48
N LEU A 20 3.35 1.67 -12.83
CA LEU A 20 4.31 0.97 -11.98
C LEU A 20 4.50 1.71 -10.64
N PRO A 21 4.72 0.98 -9.53
CA PRO A 21 4.99 1.52 -8.19
C PRO A 21 5.97 2.71 -8.12
N PRO A 22 7.07 2.76 -8.87
CA PRO A 22 7.95 3.94 -8.86
C PRO A 22 7.25 5.22 -9.32
N TYR A 23 6.42 5.16 -10.36
CA TYR A 23 5.62 6.31 -10.82
C TYR A 23 4.57 6.74 -9.81
N LYS A 24 4.06 5.78 -9.04
CA LYS A 24 3.06 5.99 -8.00
C LYS A 24 3.64 6.65 -6.75
N ALA A 25 4.86 6.25 -6.35
CA ALA A 25 5.55 6.76 -5.16
C ALA A 25 5.84 8.26 -5.20
N ASN A 26 5.95 8.83 -6.40
CA ASN A 26 6.20 10.25 -6.63
C ASN A 26 4.94 11.13 -6.56
N LYS A 27 3.74 10.53 -6.50
CA LYS A 27 2.47 11.28 -6.42
C LYS A 27 2.02 11.46 -4.97
N THR A 28 2.70 12.36 -4.26
CA THR A 28 2.59 12.55 -2.79
C THR A 28 1.16 12.75 -2.29
N GLU A 29 0.33 13.52 -3.01
CA GLU A 29 -1.07 13.77 -2.63
C GLU A 29 -1.94 12.51 -2.68
N ILE A 30 -1.70 11.64 -3.66
CA ILE A 30 -2.42 10.37 -3.84
C ILE A 30 -1.91 9.32 -2.86
N VAL A 31 -0.60 9.28 -2.65
CA VAL A 31 0.04 8.37 -1.67
C VAL A 31 -0.54 8.59 -0.27
N ARG A 32 -0.75 9.84 0.15
CA ARG A 32 -1.29 10.17 1.48
C ARG A 32 -2.70 9.63 1.73
N GLN A 33 -3.47 9.37 0.67
CA GLN A 33 -4.86 8.90 0.78
C GLN A 33 -4.98 7.39 1.06
N SER A 34 -3.89 6.63 0.93
CA SER A 34 -3.94 5.19 1.14
C SER A 34 -2.70 4.63 1.82
N THR A 35 -2.91 3.93 2.93
CA THR A 35 -1.86 3.22 3.67
C THR A 35 -1.11 2.23 2.78
N LYS A 36 -1.80 1.56 1.85
CA LYS A 36 -1.16 0.68 0.85
C LYS A 36 -0.17 1.42 -0.02
N LEU A 37 -0.50 2.64 -0.43
CA LEU A 37 0.35 3.47 -1.27
C LEU A 37 1.49 4.10 -0.48
N GLN A 38 1.28 4.42 0.80
CA GLN A 38 2.33 4.88 1.71
C GLN A 38 3.42 3.81 1.85
N ILE A 39 3.05 2.59 2.23
CA ILE A 39 4.01 1.47 2.41
C ILE A 39 4.77 1.18 1.10
N MET A 40 4.08 1.21 -0.04
CA MET A 40 4.70 1.05 -1.36
C MET A 40 5.67 2.20 -1.65
N ALA A 41 5.28 3.44 -1.37
CA ALA A 41 6.12 4.61 -1.63
C ALA A 41 7.36 4.63 -0.73
N ASP A 42 7.23 4.26 0.53
CA ASP A 42 8.35 4.17 1.48
C ASP A 42 9.37 3.13 1.02
N LEU A 43 8.91 1.97 0.53
CA LEU A 43 9.77 0.94 -0.02
C LEU A 43 10.52 1.42 -1.27
N VAL A 44 9.84 2.10 -2.20
CA VAL A 44 10.51 2.66 -3.39
C VAL A 44 11.51 3.75 -2.99
N LYS A 45 11.13 4.63 -2.07
CA LYS A 45 11.97 5.77 -1.63
C LYS A 45 13.17 5.35 -0.81
N SER A 46 13.17 4.16 -0.22
CA SER A 46 14.36 3.58 0.43
C SER A 46 15.45 3.15 -0.56
N GLY A 47 15.21 3.29 -1.87
CA GLY A 47 16.12 2.86 -2.92
C GLY A 47 15.90 1.40 -3.34
N THR A 48 14.85 0.74 -2.83
CA THR A 48 14.53 -0.63 -3.22
C THR A 48 14.02 -0.66 -4.66
N THR A 49 14.72 -1.37 -5.55
CA THR A 49 14.24 -1.64 -6.90
C THR A 49 12.94 -2.43 -6.84
N TRP A 50 11.93 -1.97 -7.58
CA TRP A 50 10.64 -2.66 -7.59
C TRP A 50 10.71 -3.96 -8.41
N ASP A 51 11.01 -5.06 -7.73
CA ASP A 51 11.08 -6.41 -8.28
C ASP A 51 10.13 -7.37 -7.54
N ARG A 52 10.28 -8.69 -7.78
CA ARG A 52 9.49 -9.72 -7.11
C ARG A 52 9.72 -9.74 -5.60
N THR A 53 10.93 -9.43 -5.14
CA THR A 53 11.28 -9.38 -3.72
C THR A 53 10.60 -8.20 -3.05
N ALA A 54 10.68 -7.01 -3.65
CA ALA A 54 9.99 -5.82 -3.17
C ALA A 54 8.47 -6.02 -3.15
N THR A 55 7.92 -6.70 -4.17
CA THR A 55 6.49 -7.06 -4.21
C THR A 55 6.10 -7.95 -3.04
N ARG A 56 6.91 -8.96 -2.70
CA ARG A 56 6.67 -9.84 -1.54
C ARG A 56 6.80 -9.10 -0.20
N GLN A 57 7.77 -8.21 -0.07
CA GLN A 57 7.95 -7.39 1.12
C GLN A 57 6.74 -6.47 1.36
N HIS A 58 6.25 -5.84 0.29
CA HIS A 58 5.05 -5.02 0.33
C HIS A 58 3.82 -5.84 0.75
N ASP A 59 3.62 -7.01 0.15
CA ASP A 59 2.51 -7.91 0.48
C ASP A 59 2.55 -8.37 1.96
N GLN A 60 3.72 -8.79 2.44
CA GLN A 60 3.91 -9.18 3.84
C GLN A 60 3.62 -8.03 4.81
N ALA A 61 4.07 -6.81 4.50
CA ALA A 61 3.79 -5.63 5.30
C ALA A 61 2.29 -5.34 5.37
N MET A 62 1.58 -5.47 4.24
CA MET A 62 0.13 -5.30 4.17
C MET A 62 -0.62 -6.35 4.99
N VAL A 63 -0.28 -7.63 4.84
CA VAL A 63 -0.89 -8.73 5.60
C VAL A 63 -0.64 -8.60 7.10
N LYS A 64 0.58 -8.20 7.49
CA LYS A 64 0.91 -7.94 8.90
C LYS A 64 0.02 -6.85 9.49
N LEU A 65 -0.13 -5.72 8.79
CA LEU A 65 -0.98 -4.61 9.23
C LEU A 65 -2.44 -5.05 9.39
N LEU A 66 -2.95 -5.84 8.44
CA LEU A 66 -4.31 -6.40 8.51
C LEU A 66 -4.49 -7.31 9.73
N ARG A 67 -3.55 -8.22 10.00
CA ARG A 67 -3.60 -9.10 11.17
C ARG A 67 -3.57 -8.31 12.47
N GLU A 68 -2.73 -7.29 12.57
CA GLU A 68 -2.65 -6.43 13.76
C GLU A 68 -3.96 -5.68 14.01
N ASP A 69 -4.59 -5.14 12.97
CA ASP A 69 -5.89 -4.48 13.07
C ASP A 69 -7.01 -5.44 13.49
N LEU A 70 -7.02 -6.66 12.94
CA LEU A 70 -7.97 -7.70 13.31
C LEU A 70 -7.80 -8.15 14.77
N ARG A 71 -6.56 -8.33 15.25
CA ARG A 71 -6.29 -8.62 16.66
C ARG A 71 -6.77 -7.50 17.58
N LYS A 72 -6.53 -6.24 17.21
CA LYS A 72 -7.02 -5.07 17.98
C LYS A 72 -8.54 -5.02 18.05
N ALA A 73 -9.23 -5.52 17.03
CA ALA A 73 -10.68 -5.65 16.99
C ALA A 73 -11.21 -6.89 17.73
N GLY A 74 -10.33 -7.71 18.33
CA GLY A 74 -10.71 -8.90 19.10
C GLY A 74 -10.92 -10.16 18.26
N HIS A 75 -10.45 -10.19 17.01
CA HIS A 75 -10.48 -11.38 16.18
C HIS A 75 -9.21 -12.24 16.39
N ASP A 76 -9.38 -13.56 16.40
CA ASP A 76 -8.28 -14.53 16.53
C ASP A 76 -7.68 -14.82 15.13
N VAL A 77 -6.52 -14.21 14.82
CA VAL A 77 -5.83 -14.25 13.51
C VAL A 77 -4.29 -14.18 13.54
#